data_AF-A0A3C0NWM0-F1
#
_entry.id   AF-A0A3C0NWM0-F1
#
_cell.length_a   1.000
_cell.length_b   1.000
_cell.length_c   1.000
_cell.angle_alpha   90.00
_cell.angle_beta   90.00
_cell.angle_gamma   90.00
#
_symmetry.space_group_name_H-M   'P 1'
#
loop_
_entity.id
_entity.type
_entity.pdbx_description
1 polymer ?
#
loop_
_entity_poly.entity_id
_entity_poly.type
_entity_poly.pdbx_seq_one_letter_code
_entity_poly.pdbx_strand_id
1 'polypeptide(L)' 'LNARGWLLVEHGYNQADAVANLLAAEGFSEISHALDLAGIHRVTLGRLAH' A
#
# COMPACT_ATOMS: atom_id res chain seq x y z
N LEU A 1 -3.14 10.60 9.42
CA LEU A 1 -1.71 10.31 9.71
C LEU A 1 -0.99 11.63 9.88
N ASN A 2 0.17 11.64 10.55
CA ASN A 2 1.04 12.80 10.46
C ASN A 2 1.53 12.98 9.03
N ALA A 3 1.90 14.22 8.71
CA ALA A 3 2.67 14.56 7.52
C ALA A 3 3.77 13.52 7.29
N ARG A 4 3.89 13.02 6.05
CA ARG A 4 4.92 12.03 5.67
C ARG A 4 4.83 10.68 6.40
N GLY A 5 3.71 10.38 7.05
CA GLY A 5 3.49 9.10 7.70
C GLY A 5 3.30 7.95 6.71
N TRP A 6 3.63 6.73 7.16
CA TRP A 6 3.44 5.50 6.41
C TRP A 6 2.13 4.82 6.79
N LEU A 7 1.47 4.25 5.79
CA LEU A 7 0.35 3.33 5.97
C LEU A 7 0.70 2.01 5.29
N LEU A 8 0.49 0.90 6.02
CA LEU A 8 0.62 -0.45 5.51
C LEU A 8 -0.73 -1.13 5.66
N VAL A 9 -1.21 -1.75 4.58
CA VAL A 9 -2.51 -2.42 4.55
C VAL A 9 -2.32 -3.84 4.07
N GLU A 10 -2.66 -4.81 4.91
CA GLU A 10 -2.79 -6.20 4.49
C GLU A 10 -4.08 -6.40 3.69
N HIS A 11 -4.02 -7.18 2.62
CA HIS A 11 -5.15 -7.45 1.76
C HIS A 11 -5.17 -8.89 1.20
N GLY A 12 -6.29 -9.25 0.57
CA GLY A 12 -6.46 -10.50 -0.15
C GLY A 12 -5.53 -10.62 -1.37
N TYR A 13 -5.32 -11.84 -1.84
CA TYR A 13 -4.27 -12.18 -2.81
C TYR A 13 -4.39 -11.44 -4.17
N ASN A 14 -5.59 -10.97 -4.54
CA ASN A 14 -5.88 -10.30 -5.81
C ASN A 14 -6.19 -8.81 -5.65
N GLN A 15 -5.90 -8.22 -4.49
CA GLN A 15 -6.33 -6.84 -4.16
C GLN A 15 -5.20 -5.80 -4.22
N ALA A 16 -3.97 -6.21 -4.55
CA ALA A 16 -2.80 -5.33 -4.55
C ALA A 16 -3.02 -4.04 -5.36
N ASP A 17 -3.42 -4.17 -6.62
CA ASP A 17 -3.65 -3.02 -7.51
C ASP A 17 -4.82 -2.15 -7.05
N ALA A 18 -5.90 -2.77 -6.54
CA ALA A 18 -7.06 -2.05 -6.04
C ALA A 18 -6.68 -1.17 -4.83
N VAL A 19 -5.90 -1.72 -3.90
CA VAL A 19 -5.41 -0.97 -2.73
C VAL A 19 -4.42 0.10 -3.14
N ALA A 20 -3.49 -0.18 -4.05
CA ALA A 20 -2.55 0.81 -4.57
C ALA A 20 -3.27 2.00 -5.24
N ASN A 21 -4.30 1.74 -6.03
CA ASN A 21 -5.11 2.78 -6.65
C ASN A 21 -5.84 3.65 -5.62
N LEU A 22 -6.38 3.05 -4.56
CA LEU A 22 -7.00 3.80 -3.46
C LEU A 22 -5.97 4.67 -2.73
N LEU A 23 -4.79 4.14 -2.42
CA LEU A 23 -3.71 4.92 -1.81
C LEU A 23 -3.30 6.10 -2.69
N ALA A 24 -3.12 5.88 -3.99
CA ALA A 24 -2.76 6.94 -4.94
C ALA A 24 -3.85 8.02 -5.02
N ALA A 25 -5.13 7.62 -5.05
CA ALA A 25 -6.26 8.55 -5.07
C ALA A 25 -6.34 9.41 -3.80
N GLU A 26 -5.93 8.86 -2.65
CA GLU A 26 -5.92 9.56 -1.35
C GLU A 26 -4.61 10.31 -1.07
N GLY A 27 -3.75 10.52 -2.08
CA GLY A 27 -2.56 11.36 -1.97
C GLY A 27 -1.36 10.68 -1.30
N PHE A 28 -1.36 9.35 -1.22
CA PHE A 28 -0.15 8.60 -0.88
C PHE A 28 0.79 8.50 -2.08
N SER A 29 2.07 8.46 -1.77
CA SER A 29 3.20 8.32 -2.69
C SER A 29 4.08 7.16 -2.23
N GLU A 30 5.15 6.85 -2.97
CA GLU A 30 6.07 5.75 -2.63
C GLU A 30 5.33 4.42 -2.42
N ILE A 31 4.35 4.15 -3.30
CA ILE A 31 3.49 2.98 -3.20
C ILE A 31 4.26 1.75 -3.68
N SER A 32 4.24 0.69 -2.88
CA SER A 32 4.90 -0.59 -3.16
C SER A 32 4.15 -1.75 -2.52
N HIS A 33 4.61 -2.98 -2.80
CA HIS A 33 4.04 -4.21 -2.27
C HIS A 33 5.10 -5.04 -1.55
N ALA A 34 4.70 -5.67 -0.45
CA ALA A 34 5.47 -6.73 0.19
C ALA A 34 4.83 -8.09 -0.10
N LEU A 35 5.69 -9.07 -0.38
CA LEU A 35 5.31 -10.46 -0.55
C LEU A 35 5.24 -11.17 0.79
N ASP A 36 4.32 -12.11 0.94
CA ASP A 36 4.39 -13.11 2.01
C ASP A 36 5.41 -14.22 1.68
N LEU A 37 5.54 -15.22 2.58
CA LEU A 37 6.46 -16.34 2.41
C LEU A 37 6.13 -17.23 1.19
N ALA A 38 4.91 -17.16 0.67
CA ALA A 38 4.49 -17.89 -0.53
C ALA A 38 4.71 -17.06 -1.82
N GLY A 39 5.27 -15.86 -1.73
CA GLY A 39 5.49 -15.00 -2.88
C GLY A 39 4.21 -14.32 -3.38
N ILE A 40 3.20 -14.15 -2.53
CA ILE A 40 1.95 -13.46 -2.87
C ILE A 40 2.02 -12.03 -2.33
N HIS A 41 1.62 -11.03 -3.13
CA HIS A 41 1.44 -9.67 -2.63
C HIS A 41 0.41 -9.67 -1.50
N ARG A 42 0.89 -9.40 -0.29
CA ARG A 42 0.09 -9.47 0.93
C ARG A 42 -0.16 -8.10 1.53
N VAL A 43 0.83 -7.22 1.42
CA VAL A 43 0.78 -5.88 2.00
C VAL A 43 1.06 -4.87 0.90
N THR A 44 0.21 -3.85 0.83
CA THR A 44 0.50 -2.63 0.06
C THR A 44 0.83 -1.51 1.04
N LEU A 45 1.89 -0.77 0.74
CA LEU A 45 2.36 0.33 1.58
C LEU A 45 2.47 1.62 0.79
N GLY A 46 2.30 2.76 1.47
CA GLY A 46 2.50 4.08 0.88
C GLY A 46 2.78 5.14 1.96
N ARG A 47 3.42 6.23 1.55
CA ARG A 47 3.72 7.39 2.39
C ARG A 47 2.88 8.58 1.99
N LEU A 48 2.18 9.20 2.95
CA LEU A 48 1.41 10.42 2.69
C LEU A 48 2.35 11.52 2.16
N ALA A 49 2.03 12.09 1.00
CA ALA A 49 2.97 12.97 0.29
C ALA A 49 3.28 14.26 1.09
N HIS A 50 2.33 14.75 1.89
CA HIS A 50 2.45 15.96 2.70
C HIS A 50 1.82 15.82 4.07
#